data_AF-A0A0D5ZHA9-F1
#
_entry.id   AF-A0A0D5ZHA9-F1
#
_cell.length_a   1.000
_cell.length_b   1.000
_cell.length_c   1.000
_cell.angle_alpha   90.00
_cell.angle_beta   90.00
_cell.angle_gamma   90.00
#
_symmetry.space_group_name_H-M   'P 1'
#
loop_
_entity.id
_entity.type
_entity.pdbx_description
1 polymer ?
#
loop_
_entity_poly.entity_id
_entity_poly.type
_entity_poly.pdbx_seq_one_letter_code
_entity_poly.pdbx_strand_id
1 'polypeptide(L)'
;MPDHLKNYEYLPEFDVSLELDYRLNFEVGRSCGFVRVYKGDIQKVELDEGEEAYEIYMELLECGLNEEEVDKNFQKVVNEIKAGQIEV
;
A
#
# COMPACT_ATOMS: atom_id res chain seq x y z
N MET A 1 17.26 -8.50 11.10
CA MET A 1 16.42 -8.34 9.89
C MET A 1 15.27 -7.45 10.30
N PRO A 2 14.87 -6.45 9.48
CA PRO A 2 13.77 -5.58 9.86
C PRO A 2 12.49 -6.41 9.99
N ASP A 3 11.78 -6.26 11.11
CA ASP A 3 10.51 -6.96 11.38
C ASP A 3 9.32 -6.36 10.61
N HIS A 4 9.60 -5.34 9.78
CA HIS A 4 8.61 -4.47 9.15
C HIS A 4 9.09 -4.02 7.77
N LEU A 5 8.28 -4.27 6.75
CA LEU A 5 8.43 -3.75 5.40
C LEU A 5 7.52 -2.55 5.22
N LYS A 6 8.09 -1.44 4.76
CA LYS A 6 7.36 -0.25 4.33
C LYS A 6 7.83 0.18 2.96
N ASN A 7 6.89 0.45 2.06
CA ASN A 7 7.19 0.99 0.75
C ASN A 7 6.17 2.05 0.35
N TYR A 8 6.61 3.03 -0.43
CA TYR A 8 5.77 4.10 -0.95
C TYR A 8 6.09 4.30 -2.43
N GLU A 9 5.06 4.31 -3.27
CA GLU A 9 5.20 4.56 -4.70
C GLU A 9 4.14 5.56 -5.14
N TYR A 10 4.55 6.66 -5.76
CA TYR A 10 3.63 7.58 -6.42
C TYR A 10 3.59 7.27 -7.91
N LEU A 11 2.38 7.17 -8.48
CA LEU A 11 2.12 6.95 -9.90
C LEU A 11 1.56 8.25 -10.52
N PRO A 12 2.41 9.13 -11.09
CA PRO A 12 1.99 10.45 -11.55
C PRO A 12 0.96 10.44 -12.68
N GLU A 13 0.98 9.40 -13.51
CA GLU A 13 0.05 9.24 -14.65
C GLU A 13 -1.39 9.04 -14.19
N PHE A 14 -1.58 8.45 -13.00
CA PHE A 14 -2.89 8.14 -12.43
C PHE A 14 -3.26 9.07 -11.26
N ASP A 15 -2.33 9.94 -10.86
CA ASP A 15 -2.45 10.82 -9.70
C ASP A 15 -2.86 10.04 -8.44
N VAL A 16 -2.09 8.98 -8.14
CA VAL A 16 -2.28 8.15 -6.94
C VAL A 16 -0.97 7.75 -6.29
N SER A 17 -0.99 7.59 -4.98
CA SER A 17 0.09 7.01 -4.18
C SER A 17 -0.32 5.66 -3.63
N LEU A 18 0.65 4.74 -3.57
CA LEU A 18 0.53 3.45 -2.90
C LEU A 18 1.40 3.44 -1.65
N GLU A 19 0.88 2.84 -0.58
CA GLU A 19 1.57 2.57 0.67
C GLU A 19 1.52 1.06 0.96
N LEU A 20 2.68 0.45 1.12
CA LEU A 20 2.83 -0.87 1.71
C LEU A 20 3.25 -0.72 3.17
N ASP A 21 2.55 -1.40 4.06
CA ASP A 21 2.95 -1.55 5.47
C ASP A 21 2.71 -3.01 5.88
N TYR A 22 3.78 -3.77 6.17
CA TYR A 22 3.68 -5.21 6.47
C TYR A 22 4.67 -5.70 7.53
N ARG A 23 4.21 -6.46 8.51
CA ARG A 23 5.02 -7.02 9.61
C ARG A 23 5.34 -8.49 9.36
N LEU A 24 6.64 -8.82 9.26
CA LEU A 24 7.12 -10.17 8.92
C LEU A 24 6.98 -11.18 10.06
N ASN A 25 7.13 -10.74 11.31
CA ASN A 25 7.18 -11.62 12.50
C ASN A 25 5.98 -11.43 13.44
N PHE A 26 4.81 -11.12 12.88
CA PHE A 26 3.58 -10.91 13.64
C PHE A 26 2.64 -12.10 13.44
N GLU A 27 2.28 -12.80 14.51
CA GLU A 27 1.42 -14.00 14.45
C GLU A 27 0.05 -13.79 15.11
N VAL A 28 -0.33 -12.53 15.39
CA VAL A 28 -1.52 -12.19 16.19
C VAL A 28 -2.46 -11.27 15.41
N GLY A 29 -3.24 -11.81 14.47
CA GLY A 29 -4.20 -10.99 13.71
C GLY A 29 -4.92 -11.74 12.60
N ARG A 30 -5.82 -11.04 11.90
CA ARG A 30 -6.43 -11.52 10.64
C ARG A 30 -5.59 -11.15 9.41
N SER A 31 -4.76 -10.11 9.50
CA SER A 31 -3.82 -9.65 8.47
C SER A 31 -2.55 -9.14 9.15
N CYS A 32 -1.43 -9.17 8.42
CA CYS A 32 -0.12 -8.71 8.91
C CYS A 32 0.37 -7.43 8.23
N GLY A 33 -0.40 -6.95 7.26
CA GLY A 33 -0.15 -5.69 6.59
C GLY A 33 -1.23 -5.35 5.59
N PHE A 34 -0.95 -4.34 4.78
CA PHE A 34 -1.83 -3.89 3.72
C PHE A 34 -1.04 -3.20 2.60
N VAL A 35 -1.69 -3.10 1.44
CA VAL A 35 -1.37 -2.14 0.40
C VAL A 35 -2.54 -1.17 0.29
N ARG A 36 -2.31 0.11 0.54
CA ARG A 36 -3.31 1.18 0.39
C ARG A 36 -3.01 2.04 -0.81
N VAL A 37 -4.05 2.54 -1.44
CA VAL A 37 -3.98 3.47 -2.56
C VAL A 37 -4.73 4.74 -2.17
N TYR A 38 -4.08 5.87 -2.34
CA TYR A 38 -4.61 7.19 -2.02
C TYR A 38 -4.61 8.07 -3.26
N LYS A 39 -5.53 9.04 -3.32
CA LYS A 39 -5.50 10.07 -4.37
C LYS A 39 -4.36 11.07 -4.12
N GLY A 40 -3.65 11.41 -5.19
CA GLY A 40 -2.55 12.37 -5.18
C GLY A 40 -1.24 11.81 -4.62
N ASP A 41 -0.25 12.70 -4.49
CA ASP A 41 1.06 12.40 -3.91
C ASP A 41 1.05 12.61 -2.39
N ILE A 42 0.75 11.56 -1.63
CA ILE A 42 0.59 11.65 -0.16
C ILE A 42 1.86 12.11 0.57
N GLN A 43 3.04 12.02 -0.06
CA GLN A 43 4.27 12.53 0.55
C GLN A 43 4.41 14.05 0.41
N LYS A 44 3.57 14.67 -0.43
CA LYS A 44 3.54 16.12 -0.69
C LYS A 44 2.22 16.80 -0.34
N VAL A 45 1.16 16.04 -0.10
CA VAL A 45 -0.12 16.61 0.35
C VAL A 45 0.10 17.18 1.75
N GLU A 46 -0.05 18.50 1.87
CA GLU A 46 -0.24 19.15 3.17
C GLU A 46 -1.70 18.91 3.58
N LEU A 47 -1.90 17.98 4.51
CA LEU A 47 -3.21 17.75 5.13
C LEU A 47 -3.33 18.72 6.33
N ASP A 48 -4.48 19.38 6.45
CA ASP A 48 -4.80 20.17 7.64
C ASP A 48 -4.87 19.26 8.88
N GLU A 49 -4.71 19.83 10.09
CA GLU A 49 -4.79 19.06 11.33
C GLU A 49 -6.14 18.32 11.44
N GLY A 50 -6.09 16.99 11.32
CA GLY A 50 -7.26 16.12 11.41
C GLY A 50 -7.82 15.66 10.07
N GLU A 51 -7.23 16.06 8.94
CA GLU A 51 -7.55 15.49 7.63
C GLU A 51 -6.70 14.25 7.33
N GLU A 52 -7.31 13.26 6.66
CA GLU A 52 -6.64 12.05 6.18
C GLU A 52 -6.60 12.06 4.65
N ALA A 53 -5.55 11.49 4.07
CA ALA A 53 -5.46 11.32 2.63
C ALA A 53 -6.63 10.47 2.14
N TYR A 54 -7.20 10.84 0.99
CA TYR A 54 -8.36 10.13 0.44
C TYR A 54 -7.97 8.73 -0.04
N GLU A 55 -8.29 7.71 0.76
CA GLU A 55 -8.09 6.29 0.44
C GLU A 55 -9.10 5.84 -0.62
N ILE A 56 -8.60 5.31 -1.73
CA ILE A 56 -9.39 4.82 -2.87
C ILE A 56 -9.55 3.30 -2.81
N TYR A 57 -8.49 2.60 -2.40
CA TYR A 57 -8.44 1.14 -2.40
C TYR A 57 -7.53 0.64 -1.28
N MET A 58 -7.85 -0.52 -0.72
CA MET A 58 -7.02 -1.21 0.25
C MET A 58 -7.09 -2.72 0.04
N GLU A 59 -5.91 -3.34 -0.05
CA GLU A 59 -5.73 -4.80 -0.06
C GLU A 59 -5.06 -5.23 1.23
N LEU A 60 -5.70 -6.10 2.00
CA LEU A 60 -5.12 -6.68 3.21
C LEU A 60 -4.19 -7.84 2.85
N LEU A 61 -3.00 -7.86 3.46
CA LEU A 61 -2.02 -8.93 3.28
C LEU A 61 -2.11 -9.94 4.42
N GLU A 62 -2.20 -11.22 4.05
CA GLU A 62 -2.20 -12.33 5.01
C GLU A 62 -0.87 -12.43 5.77
N CYS A 63 -0.91 -13.04 6.95
CA CYS A 63 0.29 -13.29 7.74
C CYS A 63 1.12 -14.45 7.18
N GLY A 64 2.42 -14.46 7.51
CA GLY A 64 3.33 -15.54 7.12
C GLY A 64 3.96 -15.39 5.73
N LEU A 65 3.66 -14.31 5.01
CA LEU A 65 4.35 -13.95 3.77
C LEU A 65 5.78 -13.52 4.06
N ASN A 66 6.70 -13.96 3.22
CA ASN A 66 8.07 -13.46 3.20
C ASN A 66 8.19 -12.17 2.37
N GLU A 67 9.36 -11.52 2.42
CA GLU A 67 9.60 -10.24 1.73
C GLU A 67 9.34 -10.30 0.22
N GLU A 68 9.71 -11.38 -0.47
CA GLU A 68 9.48 -11.55 -1.91
C GLU A 68 7.99 -11.68 -2.22
N GLU A 69 7.23 -12.37 -1.38
CA GLU A 69 5.78 -12.53 -1.54
C GLU A 69 5.05 -11.21 -1.29
N VAL A 70 5.50 -10.42 -0.30
CA VAL A 70 4.94 -9.10 -0.02
C VAL A 70 5.20 -8.14 -1.19
N ASP A 71 6.43 -8.11 -1.73
CA ASP A 71 6.76 -7.28 -2.89
C ASP A 71 5.94 -7.68 -4.13
N LYS A 72 5.75 -8.98 -4.37
CA LYS A 72 4.87 -9.46 -5.45
C LYS A 72 3.45 -8.96 -5.31
N ASN A 73 2.88 -8.97 -4.10
CA ASN A 73 1.54 -8.45 -3.86
C ASN A 73 1.47 -6.93 -4.08
N PHE A 74 2.51 -6.19 -3.65
CA PHE A 74 2.59 -4.75 -3.92
C PHE A 74 2.64 -4.45 -5.43
N GLN A 75 3.51 -5.13 -6.17
CA GLN A 75 3.62 -4.98 -7.62
C GLN A 75 2.36 -5.43 -8.38
N LYS A 76 1.63 -6.42 -7.85
CA LYS A 76 0.32 -6.81 -8.38
C LYS A 76 -0.64 -5.62 -8.35
N VAL A 77 -0.82 -4.95 -7.21
CA VAL A 77 -1.70 -3.77 -7.09
C VAL A 77 -1.27 -2.65 -8.04
N VAL A 78 0.04 -2.36 -8.13
CA VAL A 78 0.59 -1.38 -9.09
C VAL A 78 0.20 -1.72 -10.53
N ASN A 79 0.31 -2.99 -10.92
CA ASN A 79 -0.02 -3.44 -12.27
C ASN A 79 -1.54 -3.45 -12.53
N GLU A 80 -2.35 -3.76 -11.54
CA GLU A 80 -3.82 -3.71 -11.64
C GLU A 80 -4.32 -2.27 -11.85
N ILE A 81 -3.71 -1.28 -11.20
CA ILE A 81 -3.94 0.15 -11.47
C ILE A 81 -3.56 0.49 -12.91
N LYS A 82 -2.32 0.14 -13.33
CA LYS A 82 -1.83 0.42 -14.68
C LYS A 82 -2.65 -0.25 -15.78
N ALA A 83 -3.25 -1.41 -15.49
CA ALA A 83 -4.13 -2.13 -16.38
C ALA A 83 -5.59 -1.60 -16.38
N GLY A 84 -5.91 -0.64 -15.50
CA GLY A 84 -7.27 -0.10 -15.34
C GLY A 84 -8.24 -1.09 -14.69
N GLN A 85 -7.74 -2.07 -13.93
CA GLN A 85 -8.56 -3.06 -13.21
C GLN A 85 -9.00 -2.54 -11.83
N ILE A 86 -8.21 -1.66 -11.23
CA ILE A 86 -8.60 -0.86 -10.06
C ILE A 86 -8.98 0.53 -10.57
N GLU A 87 -10.21 0.95 -10.28
CA GLU A 87 -10.71 2.28 -10.64
C GLU A 87 -10.15 3.32 -9.66
N VAL A 88 -9.39 4.29 -10.18
CA VAL A 88 -8.63 5.32 -9.41
C VAL A 88 -8.77 6.74 -9.97
#